data_AF-A0AAW5K3V0-F1
#
_entry.id   AF-A0AAW5K3V0-F1
#
_cell.length_a   1.000
_cell.length_b   1.000
_cell.length_c   1.000
_cell.angle_alpha   90.00
_cell.angle_beta   90.00
_cell.angle_gamma   90.00
#
_symmetry.space_group_name_H-M   'P 1'
#
loop_
_entity.id
_entity.type
_entity.pdbx_description
1 polymer ?
#
loop_
_entity_poly.entity_id
_entity_poly.type
_entity_poly.pdbx_seq_one_letter_code
_entity_poly.pdbx_strand_id
1 'polypeptide(L)'
;MKYAITFFTPLITIVSYLTLTIILYAFGPFAWETSYPVIWGMLNIAYIVAFVFGWYVGIKNKSSVHVKEWTCIDTRRIIKYLNPMLLINLTFELINLFRRFAYHSFDINGLMDDILYGFLNPGNSYNIFQDKINILTSEQVLGGYVMTIFNYIWEFVSFIVVLLGIFYFKRLKWHTKMFMVITCIVIIAGYISTGTNIGVFRLILAIFIFFWLKITRNKIIYGYSKYKKKMMLIFVISIVLMTILFNNIMQSRGGILSWNESTYNIGGVHLDKESIFFKILPNELHMLLVSSSSYLTQGYYGMSLCLNIEWMPTFGVGHSMALVKFLSKYVSETTRDRTYQHRLTEFGWEEDVRWHSMYSWFANDVSFIGVIWVMFFIGVIFAMAYKESILTNNPFAHLLVYYFSLMAFFIPCNNQIFQSTYTMFSFITAMFLWMYTRSKKAIRQMK
;
A
#
# COMPACT_ATOMS: atom_id res chain seq x y z
N MET A 1 -22.57 13.59 21.21
CA MET A 1 -21.56 12.81 21.96
C MET A 1 -21.57 11.30 21.63
N LYS A 2 -22.74 10.66 21.38
CA LYS A 2 -22.89 9.20 21.19
C LYS A 2 -22.07 8.52 20.06
N TYR A 3 -21.53 9.28 19.11
CA TYR A 3 -20.74 8.75 17.98
C TYR A 3 -19.28 9.21 17.95
N ALA A 4 -18.78 9.87 19.00
CA ALA A 4 -17.41 10.37 19.05
C ALA A 4 -16.39 9.24 18.81
N ILE A 5 -16.58 8.09 19.47
CA ILE A 5 -15.70 6.91 19.34
C ILE A 5 -15.60 6.41 17.89
N THR A 6 -16.69 6.50 17.12
CA THR A 6 -16.72 6.06 15.73
C THR A 6 -15.74 6.86 14.87
N PHE A 7 -15.62 8.17 15.10
CA PHE A 7 -14.68 9.03 14.37
C PHE A 7 -13.21 8.77 14.69
N PHE A 8 -12.92 8.12 15.83
CA PHE A 8 -11.57 7.79 16.26
C PHE A 8 -11.20 6.33 16.07
N THR A 9 -12.10 5.49 15.56
CA THR A 9 -11.84 4.05 15.39
C THR A 9 -10.62 3.78 14.48
N PRO A 10 -10.46 4.39 13.29
CA PRO A 10 -9.24 4.22 12.49
C PRO A 10 -7.99 4.67 13.22
N LEU A 11 -8.06 5.81 13.92
CA LEU A 11 -6.92 6.37 14.63
C LEU A 11 -6.41 5.37 15.68
N ILE A 12 -7.32 4.83 16.50
CA ILE A 12 -6.98 3.82 17.51
C ILE A 12 -6.35 2.61 16.83
N THR A 13 -6.96 2.07 15.77
CA THR A 13 -6.41 0.92 15.05
C THR A 13 -5.00 1.18 14.51
N ILE A 14 -4.77 2.34 13.89
CA ILE A 14 -3.47 2.71 13.32
C ILE A 14 -2.43 2.91 14.42
N VAL A 15 -2.75 3.66 15.48
CA VAL A 15 -1.81 3.90 16.59
C VAL A 15 -1.47 2.60 17.30
N SER A 16 -2.47 1.75 17.59
CA SER A 16 -2.23 0.42 18.15
C SER A 16 -1.34 -0.43 17.26
N TYR A 17 -1.57 -0.41 15.94
CA TYR A 17 -0.76 -1.14 14.97
C TYR A 17 0.69 -0.64 14.93
N LEU A 18 0.91 0.67 14.80
CA LEU A 18 2.26 1.26 14.76
C LEU A 18 3.02 1.06 16.08
N THR A 19 2.30 1.13 17.21
CA THR A 19 2.89 0.83 18.52
C THR A 19 3.29 -0.64 18.60
N LEU A 20 2.44 -1.55 18.12
CA LEU A 20 2.74 -2.97 18.07
C LEU A 20 3.96 -3.27 17.19
N THR A 21 4.12 -2.60 16.05
CA THR A 21 5.30 -2.79 15.19
C THR A 21 6.59 -2.24 15.81
N ILE A 22 6.51 -1.17 16.60
CA ILE A 22 7.65 -0.67 17.40
C ILE A 22 8.00 -1.66 18.52
N ILE A 23 7.01 -2.21 19.23
CA ILE A 23 7.21 -3.26 20.23
C ILE A 23 7.84 -4.51 19.59
N LEU A 24 7.34 -4.91 18.41
CA LEU A 24 7.89 -6.03 17.66
C LEU A 24 9.31 -5.75 17.17
N TYR A 25 9.66 -4.51 16.84
CA TYR A 25 11.03 -4.13 16.53
C TYR A 25 11.93 -4.26 17.78
N ALA A 26 11.47 -3.77 18.94
CA ALA A 26 12.29 -3.77 20.14
C ALA A 26 12.46 -5.16 20.81
N PHE A 27 11.43 -6.01 20.75
CA PHE A 27 11.38 -7.27 21.50
C PHE A 27 11.15 -8.51 20.62
N GLY A 28 11.06 -8.32 19.30
CA GLY A 28 10.76 -9.40 18.36
C GLY A 28 11.92 -10.38 18.19
N PRO A 29 11.82 -11.26 17.18
CA PRO A 29 12.81 -12.33 16.96
C PRO A 29 14.14 -11.84 16.37
N PHE A 30 14.28 -10.54 16.09
CA PHE A 30 15.48 -9.95 15.49
C PHE A 30 16.22 -9.10 16.49
N ALA A 31 17.53 -9.31 16.60
CA ALA A 31 18.40 -8.48 17.43
C ALA A 31 18.84 -7.22 16.67
N TRP A 32 17.89 -6.31 16.36
CA TRP A 32 18.20 -5.09 15.62
C TRP A 32 19.18 -4.19 16.38
N GLU A 33 20.32 -3.88 15.77
CA GLU A 33 21.30 -2.95 16.33
C GLU A 33 20.92 -1.49 16.01
N THR A 34 20.02 -0.92 16.81
CA THR A 34 19.50 0.42 16.56
C THR A 34 20.58 1.50 16.72
N SER A 35 20.95 2.18 15.64
CA SER A 35 21.77 3.38 15.72
C SER A 35 20.99 4.54 16.38
N TYR A 36 21.63 5.25 17.31
CA TYR A 36 21.03 6.34 18.08
C TYR A 36 19.64 6.01 18.67
N PRO A 37 19.52 4.99 19.55
CA PRO A 37 18.24 4.43 19.98
C PRO A 37 17.32 5.45 20.64
N VAL A 38 17.88 6.40 21.41
CA VAL A 38 17.11 7.47 22.06
C VAL A 38 16.48 8.41 21.02
N ILE A 39 17.26 8.87 20.03
CA ILE A 39 16.78 9.76 18.97
C ILE A 39 15.75 9.03 18.11
N TRP A 40 16.05 7.80 17.71
CA TRP A 40 15.15 6.95 16.93
C TRP A 40 13.79 6.78 17.65
N GLY A 41 13.81 6.49 18.95
CA GLY A 41 12.59 6.34 19.76
C GLY A 41 11.80 7.64 19.88
N MET A 42 12.49 8.75 20.17
CA MET A 42 11.86 10.09 20.25
C MET A 42 11.20 10.49 18.93
N LEU A 43 11.85 10.24 17.79
CA LEU A 43 11.29 10.52 16.47
C LEU A 43 10.04 9.69 16.19
N ASN A 44 10.05 8.39 16.44
CA ASN A 44 8.88 7.53 16.24
C ASN A 44 7.68 7.98 17.10
N ILE A 45 7.93 8.32 18.37
CA ILE A 45 6.89 8.90 19.25
C ILE A 45 6.38 10.22 18.68
N ALA A 46 7.27 11.12 18.28
CA ALA A 46 6.90 12.41 17.70
C ALA A 46 6.06 12.26 16.42
N TYR A 47 6.38 11.30 15.55
CA TYR A 47 5.61 11.01 14.34
C TYR A 47 4.19 10.51 14.66
N ILE A 48 4.05 9.60 15.62
CA ILE A 48 2.74 9.10 16.07
C ILE A 48 1.92 10.24 16.70
N VAL A 49 2.53 11.03 17.58
CA VAL A 49 1.89 12.19 18.22
C VAL A 49 1.45 13.23 17.18
N ALA A 50 2.29 13.53 16.19
CA ALA A 50 1.97 14.45 15.11
C ALA A 50 0.80 13.94 14.26
N PHE A 51 0.80 12.66 13.90
CA PHE A 51 -0.32 12.03 13.19
C PHE A 51 -1.63 12.11 14.00
N VAL A 52 -1.58 11.81 15.30
CA VAL A 52 -2.72 11.90 16.22
C VAL A 52 -3.24 13.34 16.28
N PHE A 53 -2.35 14.31 16.47
CA PHE A 53 -2.72 15.73 16.52
C PHE A 53 -3.34 16.20 15.19
N GLY A 54 -2.75 15.80 14.07
CA GLY A 54 -3.29 16.03 12.74
C GLY A 54 -4.69 15.45 12.58
N TRP A 55 -4.92 14.22 13.04
CA TRP A 55 -6.24 13.59 13.02
C TRP A 55 -7.28 14.40 13.80
N TYR A 56 -6.95 14.87 15.01
CA TYR A 56 -7.84 15.71 15.81
C TYR A 56 -8.20 17.01 15.08
N VAL A 57 -7.23 17.68 14.46
CA VAL A 57 -7.46 18.89 13.66
C VAL A 57 -8.38 18.58 12.46
N GLY A 58 -8.11 17.48 11.74
CA GLY A 58 -8.91 17.06 10.59
C GLY A 58 -10.36 16.71 10.93
N ILE A 59 -10.61 16.02 12.06
CA ILE A 59 -11.98 15.73 12.53
C ILE A 59 -12.71 17.02 12.96
N LYS A 60 -12.03 17.95 13.64
CA LYS A 60 -12.62 19.23 14.07
C LYS A 60 -12.91 20.17 12.91
N ASN A 61 -12.29 19.97 11.75
CA ASN A 61 -12.51 20.80 10.57
C ASN A 61 -13.99 20.79 10.14
N LYS A 62 -14.62 21.98 10.15
CA LYS A 62 -16.04 22.19 9.82
C LYS A 62 -16.32 22.23 8.32
N SER A 63 -15.28 22.30 7.47
CA SER A 63 -15.47 22.35 6.02
C SER A 63 -16.17 21.11 5.45
N SER A 64 -16.06 19.95 6.12
CA SER A 64 -16.75 18.71 5.71
C SER A 64 -18.28 18.78 5.86
N VAL A 65 -18.82 19.75 6.63
CA VAL A 65 -20.27 19.92 6.85
C VAL A 65 -20.94 20.65 5.67
N HIS A 66 -20.15 21.35 4.85
CA HIS A 66 -20.65 22.21 3.77
C HIS A 66 -20.46 21.59 2.37
N VAL A 67 -20.06 20.32 2.32
CA VAL A 67 -19.85 19.59 1.06
C VAL A 67 -21.20 19.23 0.46
N LYS A 68 -21.36 19.45 -0.85
CA LYS A 68 -22.56 19.06 -1.59
C LYS A 68 -22.86 17.57 -1.34
N GLU A 69 -24.11 17.26 -0.98
CA GLU A 69 -24.52 15.87 -0.86
C GLU A 69 -24.42 15.17 -2.23
N TRP A 70 -23.76 14.01 -2.22
CA TRP A 70 -23.57 13.23 -3.44
C TRP A 70 -24.87 12.53 -3.83
N THR A 71 -25.43 12.91 -4.98
CA THR A 71 -26.78 12.51 -5.40
C THR A 71 -26.81 11.20 -6.19
N CYS A 72 -28.01 10.64 -6.36
CA CYS A 72 -28.24 9.51 -7.27
C CYS A 72 -27.82 9.83 -8.72
N ILE A 73 -27.96 11.09 -9.16
CA ILE A 73 -27.55 11.53 -10.51
C ILE A 73 -26.03 11.48 -10.63
N ASP A 74 -25.31 11.97 -9.62
CA ASP A 74 -23.84 11.95 -9.60
C ASP A 74 -23.31 10.51 -9.63
N THR A 75 -23.93 9.60 -8.87
CA THR A 75 -23.64 8.16 -8.95
C THR A 75 -23.88 7.60 -10.35
N ARG A 76 -25.02 7.90 -10.99
CA ARG A 76 -25.32 7.40 -12.34
C ARG A 76 -24.30 7.91 -13.36
N ARG A 77 -23.84 9.16 -13.23
CA ARG A 77 -22.78 9.74 -14.08
C ARG A 77 -21.48 8.97 -13.94
N ILE A 78 -21.01 8.71 -12.70
CA ILE A 78 -19.79 7.90 -12.51
C ILE A 78 -19.95 6.52 -13.13
N ILE A 79 -21.05 5.81 -12.85
CA ILE A 79 -21.26 4.46 -13.39
C ILE A 79 -21.28 4.47 -14.93
N LYS A 80 -21.84 5.53 -15.56
CA LYS A 80 -21.84 5.69 -17.02
C LYS A 80 -20.41 5.69 -17.59
N TYR A 81 -19.48 6.40 -16.96
CA TYR A 81 -18.07 6.46 -17.39
C TYR A 81 -17.26 5.25 -16.94
N LEU A 82 -17.58 4.68 -15.77
CA LEU A 82 -16.90 3.51 -15.22
C LEU A 82 -17.06 2.26 -16.12
N ASN A 83 -18.21 2.11 -16.79
CA ASN A 83 -18.48 0.95 -17.64
C ASN A 83 -17.45 0.78 -18.78
N PRO A 84 -17.24 1.75 -19.69
CA PRO A 84 -16.22 1.64 -20.72
C PRO A 84 -14.80 1.64 -20.14
N MET A 85 -14.55 2.37 -19.05
CA MET A 85 -13.25 2.38 -18.39
C MET A 85 -12.84 1.00 -17.85
N LEU A 86 -13.78 0.21 -17.31
CA LEU A 86 -13.50 -1.16 -16.85
C LEU A 86 -13.13 -2.10 -18.00
N LEU A 87 -13.74 -1.93 -19.18
CA LEU A 87 -13.34 -2.69 -20.37
C LEU A 87 -11.93 -2.31 -20.82
N ILE A 88 -11.64 -1.01 -20.93
CA ILE A 88 -10.28 -0.54 -21.27
C ILE A 88 -9.27 -1.03 -20.23
N ASN A 89 -9.62 -0.97 -18.95
CA ASN A 89 -8.75 -1.45 -17.88
C ASN A 89 -8.52 -2.96 -17.94
N LEU A 90 -9.54 -3.75 -18.30
CA LEU A 90 -9.36 -5.19 -18.52
C LEU A 90 -8.37 -5.44 -19.67
N THR A 91 -8.55 -4.78 -20.81
CA THR A 91 -7.61 -4.91 -21.95
C THR A 91 -6.19 -4.48 -21.56
N PHE A 92 -6.08 -3.38 -20.82
CA PHE A 92 -4.82 -2.88 -20.29
C PHE A 92 -4.11 -3.89 -19.38
N GLU A 93 -4.83 -4.46 -18.40
CA GLU A 93 -4.25 -5.45 -17.47
C GLU A 93 -3.90 -6.75 -18.19
N LEU A 94 -4.67 -7.17 -19.20
CA LEU A 94 -4.34 -8.33 -20.04
C LEU A 94 -3.04 -8.11 -20.82
N ILE A 95 -2.87 -6.96 -21.47
CA ILE A 95 -1.61 -6.65 -22.18
C ILE A 95 -0.44 -6.57 -21.18
N ASN A 96 -0.65 -5.94 -20.02
CA ASN A 96 0.39 -5.85 -19.00
C ASN A 96 0.72 -7.17 -18.32
N LEU A 97 -0.18 -8.16 -18.36
CA LEU A 97 0.13 -9.52 -17.93
C LEU A 97 1.20 -10.14 -18.83
N PHE A 98 1.07 -10.05 -20.16
CA PHE A 98 2.12 -10.49 -21.09
C PHE A 98 3.43 -9.74 -20.87
N ARG A 99 3.37 -8.41 -20.72
CA ARG A 99 4.57 -7.59 -20.48
C ARG A 99 5.27 -7.94 -19.17
N ARG A 100 4.52 -8.28 -18.13
CA ARG A 100 5.05 -8.70 -16.82
C ARG A 100 5.90 -9.96 -16.92
N PHE A 101 5.56 -10.87 -17.83
CA PHE A 101 6.32 -12.09 -18.08
C PHE A 101 7.39 -11.94 -19.18
N ALA A 102 7.60 -10.72 -19.67
CA ALA A 102 8.56 -10.37 -20.71
C ALA A 102 8.26 -10.93 -22.10
N TYR A 103 6.99 -11.15 -22.44
CA TYR A 103 6.62 -11.55 -23.80
C TYR A 103 6.78 -10.40 -24.79
N HIS A 104 7.24 -10.71 -26.01
CA HIS A 104 7.28 -9.78 -27.16
C HIS A 104 6.03 -9.88 -28.04
N SER A 105 5.35 -11.02 -28.02
CA SER A 105 4.17 -11.36 -28.83
C SER A 105 3.09 -11.99 -27.95
N PHE A 106 1.88 -12.15 -28.49
CA PHE A 106 0.77 -12.80 -27.78
C PHE A 106 0.88 -14.34 -27.84
N ASP A 107 1.79 -14.91 -27.05
CA ASP A 107 1.87 -16.35 -26.84
C ASP A 107 1.05 -16.78 -25.63
N ILE A 108 -0.21 -17.16 -25.88
CA ILE A 108 -1.17 -17.52 -24.82
C ILE A 108 -0.75 -18.79 -24.11
N ASN A 109 -0.22 -19.78 -24.83
CA ASN A 109 0.15 -21.07 -24.24
C ASN A 109 1.34 -20.90 -23.31
N GLY A 110 2.40 -20.23 -23.77
CA GLY A 110 3.53 -19.90 -22.92
C GLY A 110 3.12 -19.09 -21.69
N LEU A 111 2.24 -18.08 -21.85
CA LEU A 111 1.77 -17.30 -20.71
C LEU A 111 1.04 -18.16 -19.68
N MET A 112 0.21 -19.11 -20.11
CA MET A 112 -0.48 -20.02 -19.20
C MET A 112 0.51 -20.95 -18.49
N ASP A 113 1.53 -21.44 -19.18
CA ASP A 113 2.59 -22.27 -18.59
C ASP A 113 3.38 -21.49 -17.53
N ASP A 114 3.77 -20.25 -17.82
CA ASP A 114 4.45 -19.36 -16.87
C ASP A 114 3.60 -19.04 -15.63
N ILE A 115 2.28 -18.83 -15.83
CA ILE A 115 1.33 -18.62 -14.73
C ILE A 115 1.25 -19.88 -13.87
N LEU A 116 1.01 -21.04 -14.47
CA LEU A 116 0.93 -22.32 -13.76
C LEU A 116 2.23 -22.63 -13.01
N TYR A 117 3.37 -22.41 -13.66
CA TYR A 117 4.69 -22.54 -13.04
C TYR A 117 4.82 -21.63 -11.82
N GLY A 118 4.38 -20.37 -11.92
CA GLY A 118 4.39 -19.42 -10.81
C GLY A 118 3.48 -19.78 -9.64
N PHE A 119 2.33 -20.40 -9.89
CA PHE A 119 1.48 -20.93 -8.83
C PHE A 119 2.12 -22.12 -8.10
N LEU A 120 2.83 -22.99 -8.82
CA LEU A 120 3.48 -24.18 -8.26
C LEU A 120 4.82 -23.86 -7.60
N ASN A 121 5.57 -22.88 -8.13
CA ASN A 121 6.94 -22.55 -7.73
C ASN A 121 7.13 -21.03 -7.49
N PRO A 122 6.39 -20.41 -6.55
CA PRO A 122 6.39 -18.95 -6.40
C PRO A 122 7.75 -18.35 -6.02
N GLY A 123 8.61 -19.09 -5.31
CA GLY A 123 9.97 -18.65 -4.99
C GLY A 123 10.88 -18.51 -6.21
N ASN A 124 10.90 -19.53 -7.07
CA ASN A 124 11.68 -19.49 -8.31
C ASN A 124 11.15 -18.42 -9.27
N SER A 125 9.83 -18.31 -9.42
CA SER A 125 9.23 -17.28 -10.26
C SER A 125 9.52 -15.87 -9.78
N TYR A 126 9.68 -15.66 -8.46
CA TYR A 126 10.11 -14.37 -7.93
C TYR A 126 11.54 -14.04 -8.38
N ASN A 127 12.48 -14.98 -8.30
CA ASN A 127 13.86 -14.76 -8.73
C ASN A 127 13.93 -14.49 -10.25
N ILE A 128 13.27 -15.32 -11.05
CA ILE A 128 13.17 -15.12 -12.52
C ILE A 128 12.59 -13.75 -12.84
N PHE A 129 11.55 -13.33 -12.11
CA PHE A 129 10.93 -12.03 -12.33
C PHE A 129 11.88 -10.87 -12.01
N GLN A 130 12.66 -10.95 -10.92
CA GLN A 130 13.66 -9.94 -10.58
C GLN A 130 14.77 -9.85 -11.62
N ASP A 131 15.27 -11.01 -12.08
CA ASP A 131 16.30 -11.06 -13.13
C ASP A 131 15.81 -10.43 -14.44
N LYS A 132 14.57 -10.76 -14.85
CA LYS A 132 13.93 -10.19 -16.04
C LYS A 132 13.78 -8.67 -15.96
N ILE A 133 13.39 -8.11 -14.81
CA ILE A 133 13.25 -6.65 -14.63
C ILE A 133 14.59 -5.93 -14.79
N ASN A 134 15.68 -6.53 -14.32
CA ASN A 134 17.00 -5.90 -14.35
C ASN A 134 17.64 -5.90 -15.74
N ILE A 135 17.31 -6.89 -16.57
CA ILE A 135 17.96 -7.10 -17.88
C ILE A 135 17.18 -6.42 -19.01
N LEU A 136 15.85 -6.44 -18.94
CA LEU A 136 15.01 -6.08 -20.09
C LEU A 136 14.69 -4.59 -20.17
N THR A 137 14.83 -4.05 -21.38
CA THR A 137 14.40 -2.69 -21.68
C THR A 137 12.93 -2.65 -22.10
N SER A 138 12.32 -1.46 -22.00
CA SER A 138 10.90 -1.26 -22.34
C SER A 138 10.56 -1.52 -23.81
N GLU A 139 11.56 -1.52 -24.69
CA GLU A 139 11.45 -1.88 -26.11
C GLU A 139 11.26 -3.38 -26.32
N GLN A 140 11.87 -4.18 -25.44
CA GLN A 140 11.93 -5.64 -25.50
C GLN A 140 10.69 -6.31 -24.90
N VAL A 141 9.57 -5.61 -24.79
CA VAL A 141 8.32 -6.19 -24.28
C VAL A 141 7.16 -5.77 -25.15
N LEU A 142 6.10 -6.58 -25.16
CA LEU A 142 4.93 -6.44 -26.01
C LEU A 142 4.41 -4.99 -26.08
N GLY A 143 4.37 -4.42 -27.29
CA GLY A 143 3.94 -3.04 -27.55
C GLY A 143 5.00 -1.95 -27.30
N GLY A 144 6.22 -2.33 -26.90
CA GLY A 144 7.40 -1.47 -26.85
C GLY A 144 7.23 -0.17 -26.06
N TYR A 145 7.84 0.91 -26.56
CA TYR A 145 7.76 2.25 -25.97
C TYR A 145 6.34 2.84 -26.01
N VAL A 146 5.56 2.57 -27.06
CA VAL A 146 4.19 3.09 -27.19
C VAL A 146 3.31 2.60 -26.04
N MET A 147 3.36 1.30 -25.75
CA MET A 147 2.62 0.73 -24.61
C MET A 147 3.18 1.22 -23.27
N THR A 148 4.48 1.52 -23.19
CA THR A 148 5.08 2.11 -21.98
C THR A 148 4.55 3.52 -21.70
N ILE A 149 4.42 4.36 -22.73
CA ILE A 149 3.79 5.69 -22.62
C ILE A 149 2.32 5.54 -22.23
N PHE A 150 1.60 4.61 -22.88
CA PHE A 150 0.22 4.32 -22.53
C PHE A 150 0.09 3.86 -21.07
N ASN A 151 1.03 3.06 -20.55
CA ASN A 151 1.08 2.66 -19.14
C ASN A 151 1.15 3.87 -18.22
N TYR A 152 2.10 4.79 -18.43
CA TYR A 152 2.21 5.98 -17.58
C TYR A 152 0.95 6.85 -17.59
N ILE A 153 0.31 7.01 -18.76
CA ILE A 153 -0.94 7.78 -18.88
C ILE A 153 -2.10 7.06 -18.19
N TRP A 154 -2.25 5.75 -18.45
CA TRP A 154 -3.38 4.97 -17.94
C TRP A 154 -3.29 4.71 -16.44
N GLU A 155 -2.09 4.71 -15.85
CA GLU A 155 -1.88 4.55 -14.40
C GLU A 155 -2.51 5.67 -13.54
N PHE A 156 -2.79 6.85 -14.11
CA PHE A 156 -3.60 7.87 -13.43
C PHE A 156 -5.04 7.39 -13.15
N VAL A 157 -5.53 6.40 -13.89
CA VAL A 157 -6.93 5.96 -13.90
C VAL A 157 -7.07 4.50 -13.49
N SER A 158 -6.11 3.64 -13.84
CA SER A 158 -6.22 2.17 -13.77
C SER A 158 -6.71 1.68 -12.41
N PHE A 159 -6.03 2.06 -11.32
CA PHE A 159 -6.36 1.55 -10.01
C PHE A 159 -7.61 2.20 -9.42
N ILE A 160 -7.90 3.47 -9.72
CA ILE A 160 -9.17 4.12 -9.38
C ILE A 160 -10.35 3.36 -9.99
N VAL A 161 -10.23 2.93 -11.25
CA VAL A 161 -11.29 2.18 -11.94
C VAL A 161 -11.56 0.86 -11.24
N VAL A 162 -10.51 0.13 -10.83
CA VAL A 162 -10.64 -1.09 -10.02
C VAL A 162 -11.35 -0.77 -8.70
N LEU A 163 -10.87 0.22 -7.95
CA LEU A 163 -11.46 0.57 -6.65
C LEU A 163 -12.92 1.02 -6.76
N LEU A 164 -13.26 1.85 -7.75
CA LEU A 164 -14.64 2.25 -8.03
C LEU A 164 -15.50 1.07 -8.48
N GLY A 165 -14.93 0.14 -9.24
CA GLY A 165 -15.57 -1.13 -9.61
C GLY A 165 -15.95 -1.96 -8.39
N ILE A 166 -15.05 -2.07 -7.40
CA ILE A 166 -15.33 -2.75 -6.12
C ILE A 166 -16.42 -2.01 -5.36
N PHE A 167 -16.28 -0.69 -5.21
CA PHE A 167 -17.23 0.14 -4.46
C PHE A 167 -18.64 0.10 -5.04
N TYR A 168 -18.77 0.19 -6.37
CA TYR A 168 -20.06 0.19 -7.06
C TYR A 168 -20.51 -1.20 -7.54
N PHE A 169 -19.83 -2.28 -7.18
CA PHE A 169 -20.03 -3.63 -7.74
C PHE A 169 -21.51 -4.03 -7.85
N LYS A 170 -22.31 -3.81 -6.79
CA LYS A 170 -23.74 -4.15 -6.78
C LYS A 170 -24.60 -3.38 -7.79
N ARG A 171 -24.17 -2.17 -8.17
CA ARG A 171 -24.88 -1.26 -9.10
C ARG A 171 -24.41 -1.39 -10.55
N LEU A 172 -23.36 -2.18 -10.80
CA LEU A 172 -22.87 -2.44 -12.16
C LEU A 172 -23.81 -3.37 -12.93
N LYS A 173 -23.85 -3.21 -14.26
CA LYS A 173 -24.49 -4.16 -15.18
C LYS A 173 -23.75 -5.50 -15.15
N TRP A 174 -24.40 -6.58 -15.55
CA TRP A 174 -23.79 -7.91 -15.57
C TRP A 174 -22.46 -7.97 -16.35
N HIS A 175 -22.42 -7.50 -17.60
CA HIS A 175 -21.19 -7.50 -18.40
C HIS A 175 -20.06 -6.69 -17.73
N THR A 176 -20.38 -5.55 -17.14
CA THR A 176 -19.40 -4.73 -16.41
C THR A 176 -18.91 -5.41 -15.12
N LYS A 177 -19.78 -6.16 -14.44
CA LYS A 177 -19.35 -7.02 -13.32
C LYS A 177 -18.38 -8.09 -13.79
N MET A 178 -18.65 -8.72 -14.94
CA MET A 178 -17.73 -9.70 -15.53
C MET A 178 -16.37 -9.07 -15.81
N PHE A 179 -16.32 -7.91 -16.48
CA PHE A 179 -15.05 -7.20 -16.73
C PHE A 179 -14.29 -6.95 -15.44
N MET A 180 -14.96 -6.41 -14.42
CA MET A 180 -14.37 -6.15 -13.11
C MET A 180 -13.82 -7.41 -12.42
N VAL A 181 -14.57 -8.51 -12.45
CA VAL A 181 -14.15 -9.79 -11.86
C VAL A 181 -12.93 -10.35 -12.60
N ILE A 182 -12.97 -10.35 -13.94
CA ILE A 182 -11.84 -10.82 -14.76
C ILE A 182 -10.61 -9.94 -14.52
N THR A 183 -10.76 -8.60 -14.44
CA THR A 183 -9.67 -7.69 -14.08
C THR A 183 -9.05 -8.07 -12.73
N CYS A 184 -9.87 -8.35 -11.70
CA CYS A 184 -9.34 -8.79 -10.40
C CYS A 184 -8.60 -10.12 -10.50
N ILE A 185 -9.12 -11.08 -11.27
CA ILE A 185 -8.48 -12.37 -11.49
C ILE A 185 -7.13 -12.21 -12.20
N VAL A 186 -7.06 -11.38 -13.24
CA VAL A 186 -5.82 -11.07 -13.97
C VAL A 186 -4.78 -10.44 -13.05
N ILE A 187 -5.18 -9.48 -12.21
CA ILE A 187 -4.29 -8.88 -11.21
C ILE A 187 -3.80 -9.95 -10.23
N ILE A 188 -4.71 -10.75 -9.65
CA ILE A 188 -4.34 -11.79 -8.68
C ILE A 188 -3.39 -12.81 -9.32
N ALA A 189 -3.70 -13.30 -10.52
CA ALA A 189 -2.87 -14.23 -11.26
C ALA A 189 -1.48 -13.64 -11.53
N GLY A 190 -1.39 -12.42 -12.04
CA GLY A 190 -0.10 -11.78 -12.34
C GLY A 190 0.78 -11.58 -11.11
N TYR A 191 0.22 -11.21 -9.96
CA TYR A 191 1.00 -11.03 -8.72
C TYR A 191 1.40 -12.37 -8.10
N ILE A 192 0.47 -13.32 -7.93
CA ILE A 192 0.79 -14.63 -7.34
C ILE A 192 1.81 -15.38 -8.20
N SER A 193 1.66 -15.35 -9.53
CA SER A 193 2.53 -16.07 -10.45
C SER A 193 3.94 -15.47 -10.55
N THR A 194 4.10 -14.18 -10.22
CA THR A 194 5.43 -13.55 -10.03
C THR A 194 5.96 -13.73 -8.61
N GLY A 195 5.30 -14.57 -7.80
CA GLY A 195 5.66 -14.86 -6.43
C GLY A 195 5.42 -13.71 -5.46
N THR A 196 4.62 -12.69 -5.81
CA THR A 196 4.40 -11.48 -5.01
C THR A 196 2.96 -11.37 -4.48
N ASN A 197 2.79 -10.85 -3.25
CA ASN A 197 1.47 -10.81 -2.59
C ASN A 197 0.78 -9.45 -2.59
N ILE A 198 1.48 -8.40 -3.02
CA ILE A 198 1.03 -7.03 -2.82
C ILE A 198 -0.26 -6.70 -3.59
N GLY A 199 -0.43 -7.22 -4.81
CA GLY A 199 -1.67 -7.02 -5.58
C GLY A 199 -2.89 -7.64 -4.92
N VAL A 200 -2.74 -8.86 -4.39
CA VAL A 200 -3.81 -9.57 -3.67
C VAL A 200 -4.18 -8.82 -2.39
N PHE A 201 -3.17 -8.42 -1.61
CA PHE A 201 -3.35 -7.63 -0.40
C PHE A 201 -4.12 -6.33 -0.67
N ARG A 202 -3.75 -5.60 -1.72
CA ARG A 202 -4.41 -4.35 -2.12
C ARG A 202 -5.91 -4.53 -2.40
N LEU A 203 -6.30 -5.60 -3.09
CA LEU A 203 -7.71 -5.88 -3.41
C LEU A 203 -8.52 -6.28 -2.16
N ILE A 204 -7.96 -7.16 -1.32
CA ILE A 204 -8.60 -7.57 -0.06
C ILE A 204 -8.78 -6.38 0.87
N LEU A 205 -7.75 -5.54 1.00
CA LEU A 205 -7.81 -4.32 1.79
C LEU A 205 -8.91 -3.39 1.26
N ALA A 206 -9.06 -3.23 -0.06
CA ALA A 206 -10.10 -2.39 -0.64
C ALA A 206 -11.51 -2.88 -0.29
N ILE A 207 -11.76 -4.19 -0.43
CA ILE A 207 -13.03 -4.82 -0.05
C ILE A 207 -13.31 -4.59 1.44
N PHE A 208 -12.31 -4.81 2.30
CA PHE A 208 -12.44 -4.62 3.73
C PHE A 208 -12.76 -3.17 4.10
N ILE A 209 -11.99 -2.20 3.59
CA ILE A 209 -12.17 -0.78 3.89
C ILE A 209 -13.54 -0.29 3.42
N PHE A 210 -13.94 -0.55 2.17
CA PHE A 210 -15.24 -0.08 1.67
C PHE A 210 -16.41 -0.69 2.41
N PHE A 211 -16.31 -1.96 2.80
CA PHE A 211 -17.35 -2.59 3.58
C PHE A 211 -17.37 -2.06 5.02
N TRP A 212 -16.22 -1.86 5.64
CA TRP A 212 -16.10 -1.28 6.98
C TRP A 212 -16.67 0.14 7.03
N LEU A 213 -16.40 0.97 6.01
CA LEU A 213 -17.03 2.29 5.85
C LEU A 213 -18.55 2.19 5.76
N LYS A 214 -19.07 1.23 4.98
CA LYS A 214 -20.51 0.98 4.88
C LYS A 214 -21.14 0.58 6.22
N ILE A 215 -20.50 -0.31 6.98
CA ILE A 215 -20.97 -0.69 8.33
C ILE A 215 -21.00 0.52 9.24
N THR A 216 -19.90 1.28 9.24
CA THR A 216 -19.72 2.44 10.11
C THR A 216 -20.77 3.50 9.83
N ARG A 217 -21.00 3.79 8.55
CA ARG A 217 -22.04 4.70 8.11
C ARG A 217 -23.44 4.21 8.48
N ASN A 218 -23.76 2.93 8.24
CA ASN A 218 -25.05 2.38 8.65
C ASN A 218 -25.28 2.51 10.16
N LYS A 219 -24.25 2.30 10.98
CA LYS A 219 -24.31 2.51 12.43
C LYS A 219 -24.60 3.98 12.78
N ILE A 220 -24.01 4.94 12.06
CA ILE A 220 -24.24 6.37 12.30
C ILE A 220 -25.67 6.77 11.88
N ILE A 221 -26.15 6.29 10.73
CA ILE A 221 -27.46 6.68 10.17
C ILE A 221 -28.61 5.93 10.87
N TYR A 222 -28.49 4.62 11.04
CA TYR A 222 -29.57 3.75 11.51
C TYR A 222 -29.38 3.22 12.95
N GLY A 223 -28.26 3.54 13.62
CA GLY A 223 -27.95 3.07 14.98
C GLY A 223 -27.45 1.63 15.08
N TYR A 224 -27.64 0.79 14.05
CA TYR A 224 -27.17 -0.60 14.01
C TYR A 224 -26.68 -1.01 12.61
N SER A 225 -26.01 -2.17 12.50
CA SER A 225 -25.61 -2.74 11.21
C SER A 225 -25.79 -4.26 11.20
N LYS A 226 -26.74 -4.74 10.39
CA LYS A 226 -27.01 -6.18 10.18
C LYS A 226 -25.81 -6.96 9.61
N TYR A 227 -24.87 -6.27 8.96
CA TYR A 227 -23.77 -6.91 8.24
C TYR A 227 -22.50 -7.15 9.07
N LYS A 228 -22.47 -6.70 10.34
CA LYS A 228 -21.26 -6.76 11.18
C LYS A 228 -20.74 -8.20 11.36
N LYS A 229 -21.60 -9.16 11.73
CA LYS A 229 -21.19 -10.55 11.99
C LYS A 229 -20.66 -11.25 10.74
N LYS A 230 -21.40 -11.16 9.62
CA LYS A 230 -20.98 -11.74 8.33
C LYS A 230 -19.62 -11.20 7.88
N MET A 231 -19.33 -9.93 8.14
CA MET A 231 -18.04 -9.35 7.79
C MET A 231 -16.90 -9.79 8.68
N MET A 232 -17.14 -9.91 9.98
CA MET A 232 -16.11 -10.41 10.88
C MET A 232 -15.67 -11.81 10.44
N LEU A 233 -16.61 -12.65 10.01
CA LEU A 233 -16.32 -13.95 9.42
C LEU A 233 -15.51 -13.84 8.11
N ILE A 234 -15.96 -13.04 7.13
CA ILE A 234 -15.23 -12.86 5.87
C ILE A 234 -13.82 -12.34 6.11
N PHE A 235 -13.66 -11.36 7.02
CA PHE A 235 -12.37 -10.80 7.39
C PHE A 235 -11.44 -11.82 8.02
N VAL A 236 -11.93 -12.61 8.97
CA VAL A 236 -11.15 -13.69 9.59
C VAL A 236 -10.73 -14.72 8.54
N ILE A 237 -11.64 -15.15 7.66
CA ILE A 237 -11.32 -16.08 6.57
C ILE A 237 -10.26 -15.48 5.64
N SER A 238 -10.41 -14.22 5.23
CA SER A 238 -9.43 -13.54 4.36
C SER A 238 -8.07 -13.40 5.03
N ILE A 239 -8.00 -13.09 6.33
CA ILE A 239 -6.74 -13.06 7.08
C ILE A 239 -6.10 -14.44 7.10
N VAL A 240 -6.85 -15.48 7.48
CA VAL A 240 -6.32 -16.85 7.55
C VAL A 240 -5.78 -17.28 6.18
N LEU A 241 -6.53 -17.05 5.10
CA LEU A 241 -6.07 -17.35 3.74
C LEU A 241 -4.82 -16.55 3.36
N MET A 242 -4.77 -15.25 3.66
CA MET A 242 -3.59 -14.42 3.41
C MET A 242 -2.39 -14.88 4.22
N THR A 243 -2.56 -15.29 5.47
CA THR A 243 -1.50 -15.81 6.33
C THR A 243 -0.94 -17.12 5.77
N ILE A 244 -1.81 -18.04 5.35
CA ILE A 244 -1.39 -19.31 4.73
C ILE A 244 -0.62 -19.03 3.42
N LEU A 245 -1.17 -18.19 2.54
CA LEU A 245 -0.52 -17.82 1.29
C LEU A 245 0.82 -17.13 1.51
N PHE A 246 0.88 -16.19 2.46
CA PHE A 246 2.11 -15.51 2.82
C PHE A 246 3.16 -16.49 3.34
N ASN A 247 2.80 -17.37 4.27
CA ASN A 247 3.70 -18.38 4.80
C ASN A 247 4.26 -19.30 3.71
N ASN A 248 3.41 -19.83 2.83
CA ASN A 248 3.83 -20.72 1.75
C ASN A 248 4.79 -20.03 0.78
N ILE A 249 4.50 -18.78 0.39
CA ILE A 249 5.37 -18.02 -0.50
C ILE A 249 6.70 -17.69 0.18
N MET A 250 6.70 -17.32 1.46
CA MET A 250 7.94 -17.04 2.18
C MET A 250 8.81 -18.29 2.35
N GLN A 251 8.22 -19.44 2.63
CA GLN A 251 8.94 -20.72 2.67
C GLN A 251 9.58 -21.04 1.31
N SER A 252 8.84 -20.83 0.21
CA SER A 252 9.33 -21.09 -1.15
C SER A 252 10.50 -20.19 -1.58
N ARG A 253 10.61 -18.98 -0.99
CA ARG A 253 11.69 -18.02 -1.25
C ARG A 253 12.98 -18.32 -0.47
N GLY A 254 13.15 -19.53 0.05
CA GLY A 254 14.32 -19.92 0.85
C GLY A 254 14.16 -19.70 2.36
N GLY A 255 12.95 -19.39 2.85
CA GLY A 255 12.66 -19.21 4.28
C GLY A 255 13.06 -20.39 5.18
N ILE A 256 13.02 -21.62 4.64
CA ILE A 256 13.39 -22.84 5.39
C ILE A 256 14.91 -22.97 5.58
N LEU A 257 15.72 -22.65 4.55
CA LEU A 257 17.19 -22.62 4.66
C LEU A 257 17.64 -21.53 5.66
N SER A 258 16.91 -20.42 5.63
CA SER A 258 17.01 -19.27 6.52
C SER A 258 16.77 -19.57 8.02
N TRP A 259 16.02 -20.61 8.39
CA TRP A 259 15.77 -20.97 9.79
C TRP A 259 16.84 -21.89 10.40
N ASN A 260 17.35 -22.82 9.58
CA ASN A 260 18.27 -23.87 10.02
C ASN A 260 19.73 -23.41 10.13
N GLU A 261 20.11 -22.33 9.44
CA GLU A 261 21.45 -21.75 9.59
C GLU A 261 21.56 -20.86 10.84
N SER A 262 22.76 -20.75 11.41
CA SER A 262 23.12 -19.78 12.46
C SER A 262 23.07 -18.32 11.98
N THR A 263 22.78 -18.11 10.70
CA THR A 263 22.93 -16.85 9.97
C THR A 263 21.68 -16.53 9.15
N TYR A 264 20.50 -16.49 9.77
CA TYR A 264 19.46 -15.63 9.19
C TYR A 264 19.94 -14.20 9.30
N ASN A 265 20.52 -13.69 8.21
CA ASN A 265 21.20 -12.42 8.19
C ASN A 265 20.39 -11.45 7.30
N ILE A 266 19.70 -10.49 7.94
CA ILE A 266 19.18 -9.32 7.24
C ILE A 266 20.19 -8.19 7.43
N GLY A 267 21.10 -8.03 6.46
CA GLY A 267 22.06 -6.91 6.45
C GLY A 267 22.96 -6.85 7.69
N GLY A 268 23.55 -7.97 8.05
CA GLY A 268 24.33 -8.21 9.27
C GLY A 268 23.56 -8.82 10.44
N VAL A 269 22.23 -8.68 10.48
CA VAL A 269 21.45 -8.88 11.72
C VAL A 269 20.96 -10.32 11.90
N HIS A 270 21.28 -10.91 13.06
CA HIS A 270 20.92 -12.28 13.45
C HIS A 270 19.55 -12.40 14.13
N LEU A 271 19.00 -13.62 14.11
CA LEU A 271 17.82 -13.98 14.91
C LEU A 271 18.18 -14.21 16.37
N ASP A 272 17.42 -13.61 17.27
CA ASP A 272 17.42 -13.96 18.69
C ASP A 272 16.50 -15.18 18.91
N LYS A 273 17.08 -16.39 18.86
CA LYS A 273 16.36 -17.64 19.11
C LYS A 273 15.85 -17.77 20.54
N GLU A 274 16.38 -16.96 21.48
CA GLU A 274 15.96 -16.93 22.88
C GLU A 274 14.80 -15.96 23.15
N SER A 275 14.38 -15.21 22.12
CA SER A 275 13.24 -14.31 22.17
C SER A 275 11.99 -14.99 22.74
N ILE A 276 11.23 -14.25 23.55
CA ILE A 276 10.00 -14.71 24.18
C ILE A 276 8.97 -15.23 23.15
N PHE A 277 9.00 -14.71 21.93
CA PHE A 277 8.07 -15.13 20.88
C PHE A 277 8.31 -16.57 20.42
N PHE A 278 9.56 -17.04 20.34
CA PHE A 278 9.87 -18.43 20.01
C PHE A 278 9.49 -19.40 21.13
N LYS A 279 9.52 -18.93 22.38
CA LYS A 279 9.13 -19.72 23.56
C LYS A 279 7.61 -19.93 23.67
N ILE A 280 6.82 -18.99 23.16
CA ILE A 280 5.35 -19.02 23.23
C ILE A 280 4.75 -19.70 22.00
N LEU A 281 5.33 -19.52 20.82
CA LEU A 281 4.76 -20.00 19.57
C LEU A 281 5.25 -21.42 19.23
N PRO A 282 4.36 -22.29 18.71
CA PRO A 282 4.76 -23.60 18.21
C PRO A 282 5.68 -23.48 16.99
N ASN A 283 6.55 -24.47 16.81
CA ASN A 283 7.63 -24.46 15.81
C ASN A 283 7.10 -24.24 14.38
N GLU A 284 5.90 -24.72 14.07
CA GLU A 284 5.26 -24.58 12.75
C GLU A 284 4.97 -23.11 12.40
N LEU A 285 4.87 -22.23 13.40
CA LEU A 285 4.62 -20.80 13.22
C LEU A 285 5.89 -19.95 13.26
N HIS A 286 7.07 -20.53 13.50
CA HIS A 286 8.33 -19.77 13.60
C HIS A 286 8.67 -19.07 12.29
N MET A 287 8.46 -19.71 11.14
CA MET A 287 8.71 -19.07 9.84
C MET A 287 7.78 -17.87 9.62
N LEU A 288 6.50 -18.03 9.95
CA LEU A 288 5.53 -16.94 9.84
C LEU A 288 5.92 -15.76 10.75
N LEU A 289 6.36 -16.04 11.97
CA LEU A 289 6.86 -15.04 12.91
C LEU A 289 8.07 -14.30 12.33
N VAL A 290 9.09 -15.03 11.88
CA VAL A 290 10.32 -14.45 11.31
C VAL A 290 10.02 -13.62 10.08
N SER A 291 9.28 -14.14 9.10
CA SER A 291 8.93 -13.39 7.88
C SER A 291 8.09 -12.17 8.19
N SER A 292 7.06 -12.30 9.03
CA SER A 292 6.18 -11.18 9.36
C SER A 292 6.92 -10.10 10.14
N SER A 293 7.75 -10.50 11.10
CA SER A 293 8.57 -9.57 11.88
C SER A 293 9.55 -8.84 10.97
N SER A 294 10.32 -9.56 10.16
CA SER A 294 11.23 -8.99 9.16
C SER A 294 10.54 -7.92 8.30
N TYR A 295 9.39 -8.26 7.70
CA TYR A 295 8.65 -7.33 6.86
C TYR A 295 8.18 -6.08 7.62
N LEU A 296 7.72 -6.24 8.86
CA LEU A 296 7.17 -5.16 9.66
C LEU A 296 8.22 -4.32 10.40
N THR A 297 9.45 -4.82 10.56
CA THR A 297 10.47 -4.17 11.40
C THR A 297 11.73 -3.77 10.63
N GLN A 298 12.07 -4.41 9.51
CA GLN A 298 13.31 -4.09 8.79
C GLN A 298 13.37 -2.62 8.32
N GLY A 299 12.23 -2.01 7.98
CA GLY A 299 12.20 -0.62 7.55
C GLY A 299 12.53 0.36 8.67
N TYR A 300 12.27 0.00 9.93
CA TYR A 300 12.72 0.76 11.10
C TYR A 300 14.22 0.64 11.33
N TYR A 301 14.82 -0.52 11.03
CA TYR A 301 16.26 -0.68 11.06
C TYR A 301 16.94 0.14 9.96
N GLY A 302 16.41 0.10 8.73
CA GLY A 302 16.84 1.01 7.67
C GLY A 302 16.75 2.48 8.10
N MET A 303 15.68 2.86 8.82
CA MET A 303 15.57 4.21 9.41
C MET A 303 16.64 4.49 10.46
N SER A 304 16.97 3.56 11.34
CA SER A 304 18.03 3.80 12.33
C SER A 304 19.37 3.99 11.65
N LEU A 305 19.70 3.20 10.62
CA LEU A 305 20.94 3.37 9.87
C LEU A 305 21.02 4.73 9.17
N CYS A 306 19.90 5.22 8.62
CA CYS A 306 19.83 6.57 8.03
C CYS A 306 20.24 7.68 9.00
N LEU A 307 20.11 7.49 10.33
CA LEU A 307 20.49 8.49 11.32
C LEU A 307 22.02 8.69 11.41
N ASN A 308 22.81 7.73 10.89
CA ASN A 308 24.26 7.87 10.76
C ASN A 308 24.68 8.70 9.55
N ILE A 309 23.73 9.07 8.69
CA ILE A 309 23.97 9.65 7.38
C ILE A 309 23.49 11.11 7.38
N GLU A 310 24.32 12.04 6.92
CA GLU A 310 23.93 13.45 6.82
C GLU A 310 22.81 13.65 5.80
N TRP A 311 21.86 14.53 6.09
CA TRP A 311 20.74 14.80 5.20
C TRP A 311 21.20 15.53 3.94
N MET A 312 20.89 14.95 2.77
CA MET A 312 21.03 15.61 1.47
C MET A 312 19.64 15.78 0.85
N PRO A 313 19.19 17.01 0.58
CA PRO A 313 17.87 17.22 0.00
C PRO A 313 17.81 16.66 -1.42
N THR A 314 16.69 16.01 -1.72
CA THR A 314 16.29 15.50 -3.04
C THR A 314 15.23 16.38 -3.73
N PHE A 315 15.02 17.60 -3.21
CA PHE A 315 14.18 18.65 -3.79
C PHE A 315 12.74 18.24 -4.19
N GLY A 316 12.11 17.38 -3.40
CA GLY A 316 10.71 16.98 -3.56
C GLY A 316 10.49 15.68 -4.33
N VAL A 317 11.54 14.94 -4.66
CA VAL A 317 11.46 13.69 -5.42
C VAL A 317 11.71 12.46 -4.54
N GLY A 318 12.58 12.59 -3.55
CA GLY A 318 13.14 11.45 -2.81
C GLY A 318 12.13 10.72 -1.93
N HIS A 319 10.97 11.27 -1.64
CA HIS A 319 9.88 10.55 -0.97
C HIS A 319 9.23 9.45 -1.82
N SER A 320 9.50 9.41 -3.13
CA SER A 320 8.91 8.47 -4.07
C SER A 320 9.96 7.65 -4.79
N MET A 321 10.01 6.34 -4.51
CA MET A 321 10.80 5.39 -5.29
C MET A 321 10.44 5.45 -6.78
N ALA A 322 9.16 5.63 -7.11
CA ALA A 322 8.71 5.74 -8.49
C ALA A 322 9.31 6.97 -9.21
N LEU A 323 9.29 8.14 -8.55
CA LEU A 323 9.87 9.35 -9.13
C LEU A 323 11.40 9.29 -9.18
N VAL A 324 12.06 8.76 -8.14
CA VAL A 324 13.51 8.56 -8.14
C VAL A 324 13.92 7.67 -9.31
N LYS A 325 13.30 6.49 -9.47
CA LYS A 325 13.59 5.58 -10.60
C LYS A 325 13.32 6.23 -11.95
N PHE A 326 12.23 6.99 -12.08
CA PHE A 326 11.88 7.69 -13.31
C PHE A 326 12.91 8.79 -13.65
N LEU A 327 13.23 9.68 -12.71
CA LEU A 327 14.16 10.78 -12.95
C LEU A 327 15.60 10.31 -13.10
N SER A 328 16.03 9.29 -12.37
CA SER A 328 17.37 8.71 -12.54
C SER A 328 17.54 8.09 -13.92
N LYS A 329 16.49 7.47 -14.46
CA LYS A 329 16.53 6.86 -15.80
C LYS A 329 16.53 7.88 -16.94
N TYR A 330 15.80 9.00 -16.79
CA TYR A 330 15.51 9.90 -17.91
C TYR A 330 16.05 11.34 -17.77
N VAL A 331 16.49 11.75 -16.58
CA VAL A 331 16.91 13.14 -16.29
C VAL A 331 18.32 13.19 -15.72
N SER A 332 18.58 12.57 -14.57
CA SER A 332 19.89 12.57 -13.93
C SER A 332 20.00 11.54 -12.82
N GLU A 333 21.07 10.74 -12.84
CA GLU A 333 21.39 9.76 -11.79
C GLU A 333 21.58 10.39 -10.41
N THR A 334 22.04 11.66 -10.36
CA THR A 334 22.30 12.42 -9.12
C THR A 334 21.12 12.47 -8.14
N THR A 335 19.90 12.27 -8.62
CA THR A 335 18.71 12.19 -7.75
C THR A 335 18.74 10.96 -6.84
N ARG A 336 19.14 9.81 -7.36
CA ARG A 336 19.24 8.53 -6.61
C ARG A 336 20.37 8.60 -5.61
N ASP A 337 21.54 9.12 -6.04
CA ASP A 337 22.75 9.21 -5.21
C ASP A 337 22.57 10.01 -3.93
N ARG A 338 21.63 10.97 -3.93
CA ARG A 338 21.32 11.82 -2.77
C ARG A 338 20.38 11.15 -1.77
N THR A 339 19.64 10.12 -2.20
CA THR A 339 18.68 9.44 -1.31
C THR A 339 19.40 8.69 -0.20
N TYR A 340 18.78 8.62 0.98
CA TYR A 340 19.26 7.77 2.06
C TYR A 340 19.34 6.31 1.62
N GLN A 341 18.38 5.83 0.83
CA GLN A 341 18.28 4.43 0.42
C GLN A 341 19.51 4.02 -0.38
N HIS A 342 19.91 4.82 -1.36
CA HIS A 342 21.11 4.52 -2.14
C HIS A 342 22.38 4.58 -1.29
N ARG A 343 22.54 5.62 -0.48
CA ARG A 343 23.72 5.84 0.36
C ARG A 343 23.90 4.80 1.46
N LEU A 344 22.81 4.16 1.89
CA LEU A 344 22.86 3.04 2.83
C LEU A 344 23.51 1.77 2.28
N THR A 345 23.70 1.69 0.96
CA THR A 345 24.42 0.58 0.32
C THR A 345 25.87 0.48 0.84
N GLU A 346 26.50 1.61 1.19
CA GLU A 346 27.83 1.64 1.82
C GLU A 346 27.87 0.93 3.18
N PHE A 347 26.72 0.78 3.84
CA PHE A 347 26.53 0.07 5.11
C PHE A 347 26.02 -1.36 4.91
N GLY A 348 26.04 -1.88 3.68
CA GLY A 348 25.53 -3.22 3.35
C GLY A 348 24.00 -3.33 3.37
N TRP A 349 23.29 -2.20 3.33
CA TRP A 349 21.83 -2.15 3.34
C TRP A 349 21.29 -1.67 1.99
N GLU A 350 21.12 -2.61 1.07
CA GLU A 350 20.77 -2.36 -0.33
C GLU A 350 19.36 -1.78 -0.55
N GLU A 351 19.25 -0.78 -1.41
CA GLU A 351 18.02 -0.01 -1.65
C GLU A 351 16.86 -0.80 -2.30
N ASP A 352 17.17 -1.74 -3.18
CA ASP A 352 16.17 -2.48 -3.97
C ASP A 352 15.77 -3.82 -3.30
N VAL A 353 16.57 -4.29 -2.34
CA VAL A 353 16.34 -5.56 -1.64
C VAL A 353 15.72 -5.34 -0.27
N ARG A 354 16.20 -4.34 0.48
CA ARG A 354 15.78 -4.11 1.86
C ARG A 354 14.76 -3.00 1.97
N TRP A 355 13.86 -3.14 2.93
CA TRP A 355 12.84 -2.12 3.13
C TRP A 355 13.38 -0.95 3.95
N HIS A 356 12.80 0.22 3.69
CA HIS A 356 13.15 1.48 4.31
C HIS A 356 11.84 2.13 4.69
N SER A 357 11.62 2.41 5.98
CA SER A 357 10.33 2.92 6.46
C SER A 357 9.85 4.13 5.65
N MET A 358 8.54 4.35 5.64
CA MET A 358 7.97 5.54 5.00
C MET A 358 8.60 6.83 5.54
N TYR A 359 9.05 6.84 6.80
CA TYR A 359 9.76 7.97 7.40
C TYR A 359 11.07 8.27 6.66
N SER A 360 11.91 7.27 6.38
CA SER A 360 13.15 7.44 5.64
C SER A 360 12.93 7.95 4.22
N TRP A 361 11.85 7.51 3.56
CA TRP A 361 11.49 8.04 2.24
C TRP A 361 11.17 9.53 2.31
N PHE A 362 10.24 9.95 3.17
CA PHE A 362 9.91 11.37 3.30
C PHE A 362 11.09 12.21 3.80
N ALA A 363 11.95 11.65 4.66
CA ALA A 363 13.13 12.34 5.18
C ALA A 363 14.11 12.76 4.08
N ASN A 364 14.13 12.11 2.90
CA ASN A 364 14.94 12.57 1.77
C ASN A 364 14.62 14.03 1.39
N ASP A 365 13.34 14.42 1.44
CA ASP A 365 12.91 15.75 1.00
C ASP A 365 12.80 16.77 2.14
N VAL A 366 12.57 16.32 3.38
CA VAL A 366 12.27 17.24 4.50
C VAL A 366 13.12 17.02 5.75
N SER A 367 14.14 16.14 5.72
CA SER A 367 14.85 15.62 6.90
C SER A 367 13.95 14.85 7.87
N PHE A 368 14.53 14.13 8.84
CA PHE A 368 13.75 13.41 9.86
C PHE A 368 12.89 14.34 10.72
N ILE A 369 13.36 15.56 11.02
CA ILE A 369 12.54 16.53 11.76
C ILE A 369 11.34 16.98 10.93
N GLY A 370 11.50 17.16 9.62
CA GLY A 370 10.40 17.55 8.74
C GLY A 370 9.33 16.46 8.57
N VAL A 371 9.67 15.18 8.77
CA VAL A 371 8.71 14.07 8.75
C VAL A 371 7.62 14.27 9.82
N ILE A 372 7.89 14.96 10.93
CA ILE A 372 6.88 15.32 11.94
C ILE A 372 5.73 16.10 11.29
N TRP A 373 6.06 17.11 10.46
CA TRP A 373 5.06 17.90 9.74
C TRP A 373 4.32 17.08 8.68
N VAL A 374 5.04 16.22 7.96
CA VAL A 374 4.43 15.31 6.98
C VAL A 374 3.38 14.42 7.66
N MET A 375 3.72 13.80 8.79
CA MET A 375 2.81 12.94 9.54
C MET A 375 1.60 13.69 10.10
N PHE A 376 1.80 14.94 10.54
CA PHE A 376 0.70 15.83 10.90
C PHE A 376 -0.26 16.05 9.72
N PHE A 377 0.25 16.43 8.53
CA PHE A 377 -0.61 16.69 7.37
C PHE A 377 -1.32 15.42 6.86
N ILE A 378 -0.63 14.27 6.85
CA ILE A 378 -1.26 12.98 6.54
C ILE A 378 -2.42 12.72 7.50
N GLY A 379 -2.22 12.93 8.81
CA GLY A 379 -3.28 12.80 9.83
C GLY A 379 -4.47 13.72 9.56
N VAL A 380 -4.23 14.99 9.23
CA VAL A 380 -5.29 15.97 8.91
C VAL A 380 -6.12 15.52 7.71
N ILE A 381 -5.45 15.22 6.60
CA ILE A 381 -6.13 14.90 5.33
C ILE A 381 -6.88 13.57 5.46
N PHE A 382 -6.26 12.57 6.09
CA PHE A 382 -6.89 11.27 6.30
C PHE A 382 -8.15 11.41 7.16
N ALA A 383 -8.08 12.12 8.29
CA ALA A 383 -9.26 12.37 9.12
C ALA A 383 -10.38 13.10 8.36
N MET A 384 -10.04 14.08 7.51
CA MET A 384 -11.00 14.80 6.69
C MET A 384 -11.68 13.89 5.65
N ALA A 385 -10.91 13.07 4.93
CA ALA A 385 -11.43 12.11 3.97
C ALA A 385 -12.29 11.03 4.66
N TYR A 386 -11.84 10.53 5.80
CA TYR A 386 -12.58 9.56 6.60
C TYR A 386 -13.93 10.11 7.06
N LYS A 387 -13.92 11.29 7.70
CA LYS A 387 -15.15 11.99 8.12
C LYS A 387 -16.11 12.20 6.95
N GLU A 388 -15.61 12.64 5.79
CA GLU A 388 -16.46 12.84 4.60
C GLU A 388 -17.00 11.53 4.04
N SER A 389 -16.22 10.44 4.06
CA SER A 389 -16.65 9.13 3.54
C SER A 389 -17.82 8.52 4.33
N ILE A 390 -17.89 8.78 5.64
CA ILE A 390 -18.98 8.26 6.49
C ILE A 390 -20.18 9.20 6.59
N LEU A 391 -19.98 10.50 6.37
CA LEU A 391 -21.06 11.50 6.40
C LEU A 391 -21.70 11.74 5.03
N THR A 392 -20.98 11.49 3.94
CA THR A 392 -21.45 11.75 2.57
C THR A 392 -21.44 10.48 1.72
N ASN A 393 -22.00 10.58 0.52
CA ASN A 393 -21.94 9.54 -0.50
C ASN A 393 -20.75 9.73 -1.48
N ASN A 394 -19.80 10.65 -1.21
CA ASN A 394 -18.69 10.96 -2.13
C ASN A 394 -17.75 9.75 -2.29
N PRO A 395 -17.66 9.12 -3.48
CA PRO A 395 -16.82 7.94 -3.67
C PRO A 395 -15.33 8.27 -3.57
N PHE A 396 -14.90 9.48 -3.93
CA PHE A 396 -13.47 9.84 -3.90
C PHE A 396 -12.94 9.95 -2.47
N ALA A 397 -13.78 10.39 -1.52
CA ALA A 397 -13.45 10.32 -0.10
C ALA A 397 -13.23 8.87 0.37
N HIS A 398 -14.01 7.90 -0.13
CA HIS A 398 -13.81 6.49 0.18
C HIS A 398 -12.49 5.97 -0.42
N LEU A 399 -12.14 6.36 -1.65
CA LEU A 399 -10.87 5.99 -2.28
C LEU A 399 -9.67 6.51 -1.47
N LEU A 400 -9.74 7.77 -0.99
CA LEU A 400 -8.67 8.33 -0.16
C LEU A 400 -8.54 7.60 1.19
N VAL A 401 -9.64 7.21 1.83
CA VAL A 401 -9.56 6.38 3.04
C VAL A 401 -8.84 5.07 2.76
N TYR A 402 -9.09 4.43 1.61
CA TYR A 402 -8.36 3.25 1.21
C TYR A 402 -6.86 3.53 1.05
N TYR A 403 -6.48 4.57 0.30
CA TYR A 403 -5.07 4.89 0.08
C TYR A 403 -4.33 5.25 1.36
N PHE A 404 -4.94 6.04 2.25
CA PHE A 404 -4.32 6.36 3.53
C PHE A 404 -4.29 5.16 4.49
N SER A 405 -5.24 4.23 4.41
CA SER A 405 -5.17 2.96 5.15
C SER A 405 -4.03 2.08 4.65
N LEU A 406 -3.83 2.01 3.33
CA LEU A 406 -2.71 1.32 2.71
C LEU A 406 -1.38 1.98 3.11
N MET A 407 -1.30 3.31 3.04
CA MET A 407 -0.15 4.08 3.51
C MET A 407 0.16 3.78 4.98
N ALA A 408 -0.84 3.86 5.87
CA ALA A 408 -0.68 3.63 7.30
C ALA A 408 -0.19 2.21 7.62
N PHE A 409 -0.69 1.21 6.90
CA PHE A 409 -0.24 -0.17 7.05
C PHE A 409 1.23 -0.34 6.65
N PHE A 410 1.71 0.39 5.65
CA PHE A 410 3.09 0.26 5.18
C PHE A 410 4.06 1.28 5.81
N ILE A 411 3.64 2.12 6.76
CA ILE A 411 4.54 3.07 7.45
C ILE A 411 5.85 2.41 7.95
N PRO A 412 5.81 1.28 8.68
CA PRO A 412 7.01 0.62 9.19
C PRO A 412 7.92 0.09 8.07
N CYS A 413 7.32 -0.13 6.90
CA CYS A 413 7.83 -0.91 5.81
C CYS A 413 8.46 -0.03 4.74
N ASN A 414 7.64 0.74 4.03
CA ASN A 414 8.02 1.58 2.89
C ASN A 414 6.95 2.63 2.58
N ASN A 415 7.22 3.52 1.63
CA ASN A 415 6.18 4.41 1.10
C ASN A 415 5.36 3.73 0.00
N GLN A 416 4.48 2.80 0.37
CA GLN A 416 3.75 1.93 -0.57
C GLN A 416 2.94 2.68 -1.63
N ILE A 417 2.41 3.87 -1.30
CA ILE A 417 1.66 4.69 -2.27
C ILE A 417 2.59 5.25 -3.35
N PHE A 418 3.78 5.68 -2.97
CA PHE A 418 4.76 6.29 -3.87
C PHE A 418 5.85 5.32 -4.35
N GLN A 419 5.68 4.01 -4.08
CA GLN A 419 6.61 2.96 -4.51
C GLN A 419 6.54 2.71 -6.02
N SER A 420 5.35 2.81 -6.62
CA SER A 420 5.10 2.55 -8.03
C SER A 420 4.23 3.64 -8.63
N THR A 421 4.41 3.90 -9.93
CA THR A 421 3.58 4.86 -10.68
C THR A 421 2.10 4.46 -10.67
N TYR A 422 1.80 3.15 -10.73
CA TYR A 422 0.46 2.58 -10.58
C TYR A 422 -0.32 3.10 -9.36
N THR A 423 0.29 3.09 -8.17
CA THR A 423 -0.35 3.57 -6.94
C THR A 423 -0.24 5.08 -6.78
N MET A 424 0.88 5.67 -7.19
CA MET A 424 1.16 7.08 -7.01
C MET A 424 0.24 7.96 -7.86
N PHE A 425 0.20 7.74 -9.17
CA PHE A 425 -0.64 8.54 -10.07
C PHE A 425 -2.11 8.36 -9.76
N SER A 426 -2.52 7.13 -9.41
CA SER A 426 -3.89 6.87 -9.00
C SER A 426 -4.27 7.55 -7.68
N PHE A 427 -3.34 7.63 -6.71
CA PHE A 427 -3.55 8.41 -5.49
C PHE A 427 -3.67 9.91 -5.77
N ILE A 428 -2.78 10.47 -6.60
CA ILE A 428 -2.81 11.89 -6.99
C ILE A 428 -4.14 12.24 -7.67
N THR A 429 -4.61 11.41 -8.61
CA THR A 429 -5.91 11.60 -9.26
C THR A 429 -7.05 11.53 -8.25
N ALA A 430 -7.04 10.57 -7.33
CA ALA A 430 -8.09 10.44 -6.31
C ALA A 430 -8.13 11.67 -5.38
N MET A 431 -6.96 12.18 -5.02
CA MET A 431 -6.79 13.39 -4.22
C MET A 431 -7.35 14.62 -4.95
N PHE A 432 -6.99 14.81 -6.23
CA PHE A 432 -7.52 15.89 -7.06
C PHE A 432 -9.05 15.80 -7.22
N LEU A 433 -9.58 14.62 -7.54
CA LEU A 433 -11.03 14.42 -7.69
C LEU A 433 -11.79 14.66 -6.39
N TRP A 434 -11.22 14.26 -5.26
CA TRP A 434 -11.79 14.58 -3.94
C TRP A 434 -11.78 16.09 -3.67
N MET A 435 -10.65 16.77 -3.88
CA MET A 435 -10.56 18.22 -3.71
C MET A 435 -11.54 18.98 -4.62
N TYR A 436 -11.64 18.58 -5.89
CA TYR A 436 -12.56 19.17 -6.86
C TYR A 436 -14.04 18.93 -6.50
N THR A 437 -14.38 17.75 -6.01
CA THR A 437 -15.76 17.45 -5.60
C THR A 437 -16.13 18.12 -4.27
N ARG A 438 -15.14 18.34 -3.41
CA ARG A 438 -15.29 19.08 -2.15
C ARG A 438 -15.43 20.59 -2.35
N SER A 439 -14.72 21.17 -3.33
CA SER A 439 -14.73 22.61 -3.59
C SER A 439 -16.07 23.11 -4.16
N LYS A 440 -16.86 22.20 -4.77
CA LYS A 440 -18.25 22.46 -5.14
C LYS A 440 -19.11 22.56 -3.87
N LYS A 441 -19.13 23.75 -3.27
CA LYS A 441 -20.04 24.09 -2.18
C LYS A 441 -21.47 23.77 -2.62
N ALA A 442 -22.29 23.27 -1.69
CA ALA A 442 -23.72 23.35 -1.85
C ALA A 442 -24.07 24.84 -2.05
N ILE A 443 -24.49 25.23 -3.25
CA ILE A 443 -25.25 26.46 -3.42
C ILE A 443 -26.46 26.26 -2.51
N ARG A 444 -26.58 27.10 -1.47
CA ARG A 444 -27.75 27.19 -0.60
C ARG A 444 -28.98 27.15 -1.51
N GLN A 445 -29.69 26.03 -1.55
CA GLN A 445 -31.11 26.08 -1.85
C GLN A 445 -31.74 26.65 -0.59
N MET A 446 -32.07 27.94 -0.72
CA MET A 446 -32.98 28.79 0.05
C MET A 446 -33.59 28.12 1.29
N LYS A 447 -33.30 28.71 2.46
CA LYS A 447 -34.37 28.98 3.41
C LYS A 447 -34.78 30.42 3.21
#